data_AF-A0A180G8Y5-F1
#
_entry.id   AF-A0A180G8Y5-F1
#
_cell.length_a   1.000
_cell.length_b   1.000
_cell.length_c   1.000
_cell.angle_alpha   90.00
_cell.angle_beta   90.00
_cell.angle_gamma   90.00
#
_symmetry.space_group_name_H-M   'P 1'
#
loop_
_entity.id
_entity.type
_entity.pdbx_description
1 polymer ?
#
loop_
_entity_poly.entity_id
_entity_poly.type
_entity_poly.pdbx_seq_one_letter_code
_entity_poly.pdbx_strand_id
1 'polypeptide(L)'
;MDPDPTKKKTIRSQESKLRSICDLIDDLDLTPKQFLAAFLTSNNMSMAFQRRYWGTKTGWPSTLLLLHTMRDVIYRQDDGKDHWESFILEEATKITIAQRPPSGAFPQGAYHNTRTVSEEHFSSEAKERIDFTEDGRFNCLWH
;
A
#
# COMPACT_ATOMS: atom_id res chain seq x y z
N MET A 1 7.99 -18.25 -50.54
CA MET A 1 8.51 -18.47 -49.18
C MET A 1 7.35 -18.22 -48.24
N ASP A 2 6.58 -19.28 -47.97
CA ASP A 2 5.51 -19.23 -46.98
C ASP A 2 6.09 -19.19 -45.57
N PRO A 3 5.49 -18.43 -44.63
CA PRO A 3 5.92 -18.43 -43.25
C PRO A 3 5.61 -19.79 -42.58
N ASP A 4 6.63 -20.42 -42.00
CA ASP A 4 6.55 -21.68 -41.25
C ASP A 4 5.54 -21.58 -40.08
N PRO A 5 4.46 -22.39 -40.09
CA PRO A 5 3.38 -22.30 -39.11
C PRO A 5 3.69 -22.93 -37.73
N THR A 6 4.94 -23.26 -37.42
CA THR A 6 5.26 -24.12 -36.26
C THR A 6 6.31 -23.58 -35.28
N LYS A 7 6.31 -22.28 -34.97
CA LYS A 7 6.93 -21.81 -33.72
C LYS A 7 5.99 -22.04 -32.53
N LYS A 8 5.96 -23.27 -32.00
CA LYS A 8 5.39 -23.55 -30.67
C LYS A 8 6.15 -22.69 -29.65
N LYS A 9 5.45 -21.75 -28.98
CA LYS A 9 6.04 -20.99 -27.86
C LYS A 9 6.42 -21.97 -26.75
N THR A 10 7.72 -22.23 -26.57
CA THR A 10 8.22 -23.00 -25.44
C THR A 10 7.78 -22.32 -24.15
N ILE A 11 6.96 -23.01 -23.35
CA ILE A 11 6.49 -22.50 -22.06
C ILE A 11 7.68 -22.50 -21.10
N ARG A 12 8.23 -21.32 -20.82
CA ARG A 12 9.30 -21.15 -19.83
C ARG A 12 8.76 -21.28 -18.42
N SER A 13 9.52 -21.93 -17.53
CA SER A 13 9.25 -21.92 -16.08
C SER A 13 9.33 -20.49 -15.53
N GLN A 14 8.67 -20.23 -14.39
CA GLN A 14 8.71 -18.92 -13.76
C GLN A 14 10.14 -18.52 -13.38
N GLU A 15 10.91 -19.45 -12.81
CA GLU A 15 12.30 -19.26 -12.42
C GLU A 15 13.20 -18.90 -13.61
N SER A 16 13.01 -19.56 -14.76
CA SER A 16 13.75 -19.25 -15.99
C SER A 16 13.45 -17.84 -16.50
N LYS A 17 12.18 -17.40 -16.40
CA LYS A 17 11.80 -16.02 -16.75
C LYS A 17 12.45 -15.01 -15.82
N LEU A 18 12.44 -15.27 -14.50
CA LEU A 18 13.05 -14.39 -13.51
C LEU A 18 14.56 -14.25 -13.75
N ARG A 19 15.28 -15.35 -13.93
CA ARG A 19 16.71 -15.32 -14.30
C ARG A 19 16.95 -14.47 -15.54
N SER A 20 16.22 -14.74 -16.63
CA SER A 20 16.38 -13.98 -17.88
C SER A 20 16.17 -12.48 -17.71
N ILE A 21 15.24 -12.06 -16.83
CA ILE A 21 14.98 -10.64 -16.56
C ILE A 21 16.09 -10.04 -15.69
N CYS A 22 16.55 -10.75 -14.66
CA CYS A 22 17.65 -10.31 -13.82
C CYS A 22 18.95 -10.17 -14.61
N ASP A 23 19.26 -11.14 -15.48
CA ASP A 23 20.44 -11.13 -16.34
C ASP A 23 20.39 -9.89 -17.27
N LEU A 24 19.23 -9.61 -17.88
CA LEU A 24 19.06 -8.42 -18.71
C LEU A 24 19.18 -7.10 -17.92
N ILE A 25 18.70 -7.08 -16.68
CA ILE A 25 18.83 -5.90 -15.80
C ILE A 25 20.30 -5.65 -15.47
N ASP A 26 21.05 -6.71 -15.19
CA ASP A 26 22.49 -6.67 -14.90
C ASP A 26 23.31 -6.24 -16.13
N ASP A 27 22.99 -6.80 -17.31
CA ASP A 27 23.59 -6.42 -18.61
C ASP A 27 23.39 -4.93 -18.95
N LEU A 28 22.40 -4.28 -18.35
CA LEU A 28 22.09 -2.85 -18.51
C LEU A 28 22.67 -1.99 -17.38
N ASP A 29 23.58 -2.53 -16.56
CA ASP A 29 24.22 -1.88 -15.41
C ASP A 29 23.21 -1.38 -14.35
N LEU A 30 22.10 -2.11 -14.18
CA LEU A 30 21.08 -1.81 -13.19
C LEU A 30 20.95 -2.94 -12.18
N THR A 31 20.54 -2.59 -10.97
CA THR A 31 20.00 -3.55 -10.00
C THR A 31 18.48 -3.65 -10.13
N PRO A 32 17.84 -4.75 -9.69
CA PRO A 32 16.38 -4.86 -9.67
C PRO A 32 15.70 -3.70 -8.92
N LYS A 33 16.33 -3.19 -7.85
CA LYS A 33 15.84 -2.03 -7.09
C LYS A 33 15.89 -0.75 -7.92
N GLN A 34 17.01 -0.48 -8.60
CA GLN A 34 17.14 0.68 -9.48
C GLN A 34 16.17 0.63 -10.66
N PHE A 35 16.05 -0.55 -11.30
CA PHE A 35 15.07 -0.76 -12.35
C PHE A 35 13.66 -0.45 -11.86
N LEU A 36 13.24 -1.01 -10.72
CA LEU A 36 11.89 -0.81 -10.20
C LEU A 36 11.63 0.67 -9.86
N ALA A 37 12.59 1.36 -9.24
CA ALA A 37 12.47 2.78 -8.93
C ALA A 37 12.37 3.64 -10.20
N ALA A 38 13.22 3.40 -11.19
CA ALA A 38 13.19 4.10 -12.47
C ALA A 38 11.91 3.79 -13.26
N PHE A 39 11.48 2.53 -13.26
CA PHE A 39 10.22 2.10 -13.87
C PHE A 39 9.04 2.82 -13.22
N LEU A 40 8.99 2.95 -11.90
CA LEU A 40 7.89 3.58 -11.17
C LEU A 40 7.80 5.10 -11.34
N THR A 41 8.96 5.76 -11.51
CA THR A 41 9.07 7.22 -11.57
C THR A 41 9.19 7.78 -12.99
N SER A 42 9.42 6.94 -13.99
CA SER A 42 9.58 7.39 -15.38
C SER A 42 8.34 8.08 -15.94
N ASN A 43 8.54 9.28 -16.50
CA ASN A 43 7.52 10.05 -17.22
C ASN A 43 7.26 9.55 -18.65
N ASN A 44 7.94 8.48 -19.09
CA ASN A 44 7.74 7.91 -20.42
C ASN A 44 6.32 7.35 -20.56
N MET A 45 5.62 7.72 -21.64
CA MET A 45 4.22 7.32 -21.89
C MET A 45 4.01 5.80 -21.89
N SER A 46 4.94 5.03 -22.46
CA SER A 46 4.85 3.57 -22.47
C SER A 46 4.95 2.99 -21.07
N MET A 47 5.83 3.55 -20.23
CA MET A 47 5.98 3.12 -18.83
C MET A 47 4.77 3.55 -18.01
N ALA A 48 4.27 4.77 -18.20
CA ALA A 48 3.05 5.25 -17.55
C ALA A 48 1.85 4.33 -17.87
N PHE A 49 1.73 3.87 -19.12
CA PHE A 49 0.71 2.91 -19.52
C PHE A 49 0.85 1.57 -18.81
N GLN A 50 2.07 1.05 -18.63
CA GLN A 50 2.31 -0.19 -17.86
C GLN A 50 1.93 -0.04 -16.38
N ARG A 51 2.01 1.17 -15.83
CA ARG A 51 1.71 1.45 -14.41
C ARG A 51 0.28 1.92 -14.15
N ARG A 52 -0.53 2.12 -15.19
CA ARG A 52 -1.86 2.75 -15.11
C ARG A 52 -2.84 2.11 -14.12
N TYR A 53 -2.64 0.84 -13.76
CA TYR A 53 -3.54 0.11 -12.86
C TYR A 53 -3.04 0.01 -11.41
N TRP A 54 -1.82 0.46 -11.09
CA TRP A 54 -1.23 0.27 -9.76
C TRP A 54 -2.08 0.91 -8.64
N GLY A 55 -2.66 2.09 -8.90
CA GLY A 55 -3.52 2.80 -7.95
C GLY A 55 -5.03 2.67 -8.21
N THR A 56 -5.46 1.82 -9.15
CA THR A 56 -6.89 1.68 -9.45
C THR A 56 -7.53 0.62 -8.57
N LYS A 57 -8.85 0.69 -8.35
CA LYS A 57 -9.58 -0.34 -7.59
C LYS A 57 -9.31 -1.77 -8.10
N THR A 58 -9.14 -1.94 -9.42
CA THR A 58 -8.89 -3.25 -10.04
C THR A 58 -7.45 -3.74 -9.85
N GLY A 59 -6.45 -2.85 -9.93
CA GLY A 59 -5.04 -3.25 -9.79
C GLY A 59 -4.45 -3.06 -8.38
N TRP A 60 -5.20 -2.43 -7.47
CA TRP A 60 -4.79 -2.24 -6.08
C TRP A 60 -4.51 -3.57 -5.35
N PRO A 61 -5.33 -4.64 -5.47
CA PRO A 61 -5.06 -5.89 -4.76
C PRO A 61 -3.71 -6.53 -5.11
N SER A 62 -3.31 -6.51 -6.39
CA SER A 62 -1.99 -7.04 -6.81
C SER A 62 -0.84 -6.12 -6.41
N THR A 63 -1.07 -4.81 -6.38
CA THR A 63 -0.09 -3.84 -5.88
C THR A 63 0.13 -4.01 -4.37
N LEU A 64 -0.94 -4.23 -3.61
CA LEU A 64 -0.88 -4.51 -2.18
C LEU A 64 -0.12 -5.81 -1.89
N LEU A 65 -0.37 -6.87 -2.67
CA LEU A 65 0.39 -8.11 -2.57
C LEU A 65 1.89 -7.89 -2.83
N LEU A 66 2.25 -7.04 -3.79
CA LEU A 66 3.65 -6.68 -4.06
C LEU A 66 4.28 -5.96 -2.86
N LEU A 67 3.58 -5.00 -2.25
CA LEU A 67 4.05 -4.29 -1.05
C LEU A 67 4.27 -5.25 0.13
N HIS A 68 3.35 -6.19 0.37
CA HIS A 68 3.54 -7.23 1.39
C HIS A 68 4.72 -8.14 1.08
N THR A 69 4.91 -8.53 -0.18
CA THR A 69 6.06 -9.35 -0.59
C THR A 69 7.38 -8.61 -0.34
N MET A 70 7.42 -7.30 -0.59
CA MET A 70 8.59 -6.47 -0.26
C MET A 70 8.84 -6.40 1.24
N ARG A 71 7.80 -6.16 2.04
CA ARG A 71 7.88 -6.19 3.51
C ARG A 71 8.48 -7.51 4.00
N ASP A 72 7.98 -8.64 3.49
CA ASP A 72 8.42 -9.96 3.94
C ASP A 72 9.89 -10.23 3.62
N VAL A 73 10.43 -9.63 2.56
CA VAL A 73 11.87 -9.67 2.26
C VAL A 73 12.66 -8.79 3.23
N ILE A 74 12.14 -7.61 3.57
CA ILE A 74 12.75 -6.67 4.52
C ILE A 74 12.81 -7.29 5.92
N TYR A 75 11.72 -7.90 6.39
CA TYR A 75 11.60 -8.49 7.73
C TYR A 75 12.56 -9.66 7.99
N ARG A 76 13.17 -10.22 6.95
CA ARG A 76 14.18 -11.28 7.09
C ARG A 76 15.53 -10.76 7.59
N GLN A 77 15.74 -9.44 7.58
CA GLN A 77 16.94 -8.81 8.10
C GLN A 77 16.73 -8.41 9.57
N ASP A 78 17.77 -8.50 10.39
CA ASP A 78 17.70 -8.25 11.84
C ASP A 78 17.08 -6.88 12.17
N ASP A 79 17.57 -5.81 11.51
CA ASP A 79 17.03 -4.45 11.69
C ASP A 79 15.85 -4.16 10.75
N GLY A 80 15.49 -5.07 9.84
CA GLY A 80 14.55 -4.81 8.76
C GLY A 80 13.14 -4.47 9.26
N LYS A 81 12.73 -5.09 10.37
CA LYS A 81 11.45 -4.79 11.02
C LYS A 81 11.37 -3.32 11.44
N ASP A 82 12.38 -2.82 12.15
CA ASP A 82 12.42 -1.45 12.67
C ASP A 82 12.40 -0.41 11.53
N HIS A 83 13.13 -0.69 10.44
CA HIS A 83 13.11 0.16 9.24
C HIS A 83 11.70 0.26 8.63
N TRP A 84 11.00 -0.86 8.51
CA TRP A 84 9.65 -0.88 7.94
C TRP A 84 8.62 -0.22 8.85
N GLU A 85 8.64 -0.52 10.14
CA GLU A 85 7.70 0.07 11.10
C GLU A 85 7.89 1.59 11.20
N SER A 86 9.14 2.06 11.19
CA SER A 86 9.45 3.50 11.14
C SER A 86 8.91 4.16 9.86
N PHE A 87 9.08 3.50 8.71
CA PHE A 87 8.53 3.98 7.43
C PHE A 87 7.00 4.06 7.44
N ILE A 88 6.30 3.01 7.92
CA ILE A 88 4.83 3.01 7.99
C ILE A 88 4.33 4.09 8.96
N LEU A 89 4.99 4.27 10.10
CA LEU A 89 4.65 5.33 11.05
C LEU A 89 4.77 6.72 10.43
N GLU A 90 5.84 6.96 9.66
CA GLU A 90 6.04 8.23 8.94
C GLU A 90 4.91 8.48 7.92
N GLU A 91 4.58 7.49 7.09
CA GLU A 91 3.51 7.61 6.08
C GLU A 91 2.12 7.77 6.71
N ALA A 92 1.82 7.04 7.79
CA ALA A 92 0.57 7.18 8.54
C ALA A 92 0.45 8.59 9.14
N THR A 93 1.54 9.12 9.70
CA THR A 93 1.59 10.48 10.26
C THR A 93 1.30 11.52 9.18
N LYS A 94 1.89 11.40 7.99
CA LYS A 94 1.60 12.30 6.84
C LYS A 94 0.12 12.30 6.48
N ILE A 95 -0.51 11.12 6.45
CA ILE A 95 -1.95 10.97 6.17
C ILE A 95 -2.80 11.66 7.25
N THR A 96 -2.52 11.42 8.53
CA THR A 96 -3.27 12.02 9.63
C THR A 96 -3.19 13.55 9.59
N ILE A 97 -1.99 14.11 9.35
CA ILE A 97 -1.80 15.56 9.21
C ILE A 97 -2.62 16.10 8.03
N ALA A 98 -2.60 15.43 6.89
CA ALA A 98 -3.33 15.84 5.70
C ALA A 98 -4.86 15.79 5.89
N GLN A 99 -5.37 14.81 6.62
CA GLN A 99 -6.80 14.65 6.89
C GLN A 99 -7.35 15.70 7.87
N ARG A 100 -6.50 16.29 8.72
CA ARG A 100 -6.89 17.25 9.77
C ARG A 100 -8.09 16.74 10.58
N PRO A 101 -7.98 15.57 11.23
CA PRO A 101 -9.08 15.03 12.02
C PRO A 101 -9.50 16.02 13.12
N PRO A 102 -10.78 16.03 13.52
CA PRO A 102 -11.29 16.92 14.56
C PRO A 102 -10.45 16.82 15.84
N SER A 103 -9.82 17.92 16.24
CA SER A 103 -9.02 18.00 17.45
C SER A 103 -9.79 18.70 18.57
N GLY A 104 -9.72 18.20 19.80
CA GLY A 104 -10.32 18.85 20.97
C GLY A 104 -11.58 18.16 21.48
N ALA A 105 -12.35 18.87 22.31
CA ALA A 105 -13.53 18.31 22.94
C ALA A 105 -14.74 18.25 21.97
N PHE A 106 -15.49 17.16 22.02
CA PHE A 106 -16.79 17.00 21.35
C PHE A 106 -17.74 18.16 21.75
N PRO A 107 -18.58 18.71 20.84
CA PRO A 107 -18.92 18.21 19.49
C PRO A 107 -17.95 18.61 18.38
N GLN A 108 -16.99 19.50 18.64
CA GLN A 108 -16.11 20.04 17.60
C GLN A 108 -14.77 19.30 17.47
N GLY A 109 -14.48 18.38 18.39
CA GLY A 109 -13.29 17.54 18.38
C GLY A 109 -13.59 16.09 18.77
N ALA A 110 -12.54 15.27 18.82
CA ALA A 110 -12.64 13.81 18.90
C ALA A 110 -12.75 13.19 20.31
N TYR A 111 -12.80 13.96 21.40
CA TYR A 111 -12.92 13.38 22.75
C TYR A 111 -13.97 14.06 23.64
N HIS A 112 -14.64 13.32 24.51
CA HIS A 112 -15.47 13.90 25.58
C HIS A 112 -14.62 14.17 26.83
N ASN A 113 -14.77 15.33 27.45
CA ASN A 113 -14.12 15.62 28.73
C ASN A 113 -14.85 14.87 29.86
N THR A 114 -14.15 14.39 30.88
CA THR A 114 -14.76 13.73 32.06
C THR A 114 -15.81 14.61 32.77
N ARG A 115 -15.73 15.94 32.63
CA ARG A 115 -16.74 16.87 33.14
C ARG A 115 -18.03 16.93 32.30
N THR A 116 -17.98 16.44 31.08
CA THR A 116 -19.08 16.44 30.10
C THR A 116 -19.64 15.04 29.84
N VAL A 117 -19.03 14.00 30.42
CA VAL A 117 -19.49 12.61 30.30
C VAL A 117 -20.59 12.38 31.34
N SER A 118 -21.82 12.20 30.87
CA SER A 118 -22.99 11.75 31.63
C SER A 118 -23.36 10.29 31.32
N GLU A 119 -24.26 9.70 32.12
CA GLU A 119 -24.78 8.34 31.91
C GLU A 119 -25.45 8.15 30.54
N GLU A 120 -25.99 9.23 29.96
CA GLU A 120 -26.62 9.24 28.63
C GLU A 120 -25.64 8.83 27.51
N HIS A 121 -24.35 9.09 27.68
CA HIS A 121 -23.31 8.69 26.72
C HIS A 121 -23.05 7.17 26.71
N PHE A 122 -23.48 6.45 27.73
CA PHE A 122 -23.34 4.99 27.83
C PHE A 122 -24.64 4.23 27.54
N SER A 123 -25.71 4.95 27.19
CA SER A 123 -26.98 4.35 26.78
C SER A 123 -26.83 3.52 25.50
N SER A 124 -27.68 2.51 25.34
CA SER A 124 -27.71 1.67 24.14
C SER A 124 -27.93 2.50 22.87
N GLU A 125 -28.77 3.54 22.94
CA GLU A 125 -29.04 4.46 21.82
C GLU A 125 -27.82 5.31 21.44
N ALA A 126 -26.98 5.71 22.42
CA ALA A 126 -25.75 6.44 22.15
C ALA A 126 -24.69 5.56 21.46
N LYS A 127 -24.64 4.27 21.78
CA LYS A 127 -23.74 3.29 21.14
C LYS A 127 -24.10 3.07 19.67
N GLU A 128 -25.39 2.94 19.35
CA GLU A 128 -25.84 2.80 17.96
C GLU A 128 -25.47 4.03 17.10
N ARG A 129 -25.54 5.26 17.63
CA ARG A 129 -25.13 6.47 16.89
C ARG A 129 -23.63 6.52 16.58
N ILE A 130 -22.79 5.95 17.44
CA ILE A 130 -21.34 5.90 17.22
C ILE A 130 -21.03 4.91 16.08
N ASP A 131 -21.66 3.73 16.08
CA ASP A 131 -21.50 2.71 15.02
C ASP A 131 -21.83 3.23 13.61
N PHE A 132 -22.92 4.00 13.45
CA PHE A 132 -23.28 4.59 12.15
C PHE A 132 -22.29 5.64 11.63
N THR A 133 -21.48 6.23 12.52
CA THR A 133 -20.52 7.29 12.17
C THR A 133 -19.14 6.70 11.82
N GLU A 134 -18.81 5.53 12.38
CA GLU A 134 -17.53 4.83 12.14
C GLU A 134 -17.49 4.11 10.78
N ASP A 135 -18.64 3.69 10.25
CA ASP A 135 -18.75 3.03 8.92
C ASP A 135 -18.38 3.95 7.74
N GLY A 136 -18.22 5.25 7.97
CA GLY A 136 -18.03 6.26 6.93
C GLY A 136 -16.67 6.95 6.87
N ARG A 137 -15.84 6.95 7.93
CA ARG A 137 -14.64 7.82 7.89
C ARG A 137 -13.45 7.56 8.80
N PHE A 138 -13.55 6.83 9.91
CA PHE A 138 -12.39 6.65 10.79
C PHE A 138 -12.45 5.31 11.50
N ASN A 139 -11.71 4.33 10.97
CA ASN A 139 -11.32 3.18 11.75
C ASN A 139 -10.23 3.67 12.72
N CYS A 140 -10.66 4.14 13.89
CA CYS A 140 -9.79 4.53 14.98
C CYS A 140 -9.01 3.30 15.45
N LEU A 141 -7.75 3.19 15.03
CA LEU A 141 -6.80 2.20 15.52
C LEU A 141 -6.47 2.49 16.99
N TRP A 142 -7.22 1.87 17.90
CA TRP A 142 -6.85 1.65 19.29
C TRP A 142 -7.33 0.27 19.78
N HIS A 143 -6.63 -0.79 19.36
CA HIS A 143 -6.09 -1.87 20.22
C HIS A 143 -5.28 -2.85 19.39
#